data_AF-A0A1B8W8P3-F1
#
_entry.id   AF-A0A1B8W8P3-F1
#
_cell.length_a   1.000
_cell.length_b   1.000
_cell.length_c   1.000
_cell.angle_alpha   90.00
_cell.angle_beta   90.00
_cell.angle_gamma   90.00
#
_symmetry.space_group_name_H-M   'P 1'
#
loop_
_entity.id
_entity.type
_entity.pdbx_description
1 polymer ?
#
loop_
_entity_poly.entity_id
_entity_poly.type
_entity_poly.pdbx_seq_one_letter_code
_entity_poly.pdbx_strand_id
1 'polypeptide(L)'
;MEWSEPDQRVVRTITDEVITRDDIFMRKLVNATVFQSSLFEHTANECEDGTRHLIYAKPFHDYDDPVYGQAIRTALHEYVTVSPNVEVEYLLWNGHRFNPCTLAQPSPASPLEFAQLLLDHFIVSEQHAFETVYTIYDMDRSKIVVFLKAGSL
;
A
#
# COMPACT_ATOMS: atom_id res chain seq x y z
N MET A 1 8.44 3.55 -11.83
CA MET A 1 8.50 4.51 -12.96
C MET A 1 7.39 5.52 -12.77
N GLU A 2 7.64 6.81 -12.98
CA GLU A 2 6.58 7.82 -12.95
C GLU A 2 5.88 7.90 -14.31
N TRP A 3 4.56 7.75 -14.31
CA TRP A 3 3.69 7.82 -15.48
C TRP A 3 2.96 9.17 -15.56
N SER A 4 3.02 9.81 -16.73
CA SER A 4 2.23 11.01 -17.04
C SER A 4 0.99 10.59 -17.83
N GLU A 5 -0.19 10.72 -17.23
CA GLU A 5 -1.46 10.52 -17.93
C GLU A 5 -1.65 11.52 -19.09
N PRO A 6 -1.35 12.83 -18.96
CA PRO A 6 -1.48 13.76 -20.08
C PRO A 6 -0.58 13.42 -21.28
N ASP A 7 0.65 12.96 -21.02
CA ASP A 7 1.64 12.71 -22.06
C ASP A 7 1.68 11.24 -22.52
N GLN A 8 0.92 10.35 -21.87
CA GLN A 8 0.88 8.90 -22.13
C GLN A 8 2.29 8.27 -22.21
N ARG A 9 3.18 8.65 -21.29
CA ARG A 9 4.57 8.16 -21.27
C ARG A 9 5.18 8.16 -19.88
N VAL A 10 6.27 7.41 -19.74
CA VAL A 10 7.18 7.50 -18.58
C VAL A 10 7.91 8.83 -18.62
N VAL A 11 7.84 9.58 -17.52
CA VAL A 11 8.54 10.87 -17.39
C VAL A 11 9.88 10.74 -16.66
N ARG A 12 9.99 9.80 -15.71
CA ARG A 12 11.24 9.50 -15.01
C ARG A 12 11.21 8.16 -14.28
N THR A 13 12.37 7.72 -13.83
CA THR A 13 12.52 6.64 -12.85
C THR A 13 12.33 7.20 -11.43
N ILE A 14 11.50 6.55 -10.61
CA ILE A 14 11.28 6.91 -9.19
C ILE A 14 12.33 6.22 -8.32
N THR A 15 12.43 4.90 -8.44
CA THR A 15 13.45 4.04 -7.82
C THR A 15 13.78 2.89 -8.79
N ASP A 16 14.97 2.30 -8.64
CA ASP A 16 15.45 1.11 -9.34
C ASP A 16 16.24 0.26 -8.34
N GLU A 17 15.76 -0.95 -8.05
CA GLU A 17 16.24 -1.78 -6.95
C GLU A 17 16.39 -3.25 -7.37
N VAL A 18 17.44 -3.90 -6.86
CA VAL A 18 17.60 -5.34 -6.94
C VAL A 18 16.89 -5.98 -5.76
N ILE A 19 15.74 -6.60 -6.02
CA ILE A 19 14.90 -7.26 -5.01
C ILE A 19 14.58 -8.70 -5.40
N THR A 20 14.09 -9.48 -4.45
CA THR A 20 13.68 -10.86 -4.73
C THR A 20 12.39 -10.89 -5.55
N ARG A 21 12.12 -12.04 -6.17
CA ARG A 21 10.88 -12.27 -6.93
C ARG A 21 9.63 -12.18 -6.03
N ASP A 22 9.75 -12.60 -4.78
CA ASP A 22 8.63 -12.59 -3.84
C ASP A 22 8.36 -11.16 -3.36
N ASP A 23 9.41 -10.37 -3.14
CA ASP A 23 9.27 -8.96 -2.77
C ASP A 23 8.57 -8.14 -3.86
N ILE A 24 8.96 -8.32 -5.13
CA ILE A 24 8.31 -7.57 -6.22
C ILE A 24 6.85 -7.98 -6.39
N PHE A 25 6.51 -9.25 -6.10
CA PHE A 25 5.13 -9.70 -6.17
C PHE A 25 4.27 -8.99 -5.11
N MET A 26 4.72 -8.93 -3.86
CA MET A 26 4.08 -8.14 -2.81
C MET A 26 3.95 -6.65 -3.22
N ARG A 27 5.02 -6.03 -3.72
CA ARG A 27 5.01 -4.60 -4.10
C ARG A 27 4.02 -4.29 -5.23
N LYS A 28 3.70 -5.25 -6.10
CA LYS A 28 2.70 -5.10 -7.18
C LYS A 28 1.25 -5.18 -6.69
N LEU A 29 1.02 -5.69 -5.47
CA LEU A 29 -0.31 -5.88 -4.90
C LEU A 29 -0.82 -4.69 -4.08
N VAL A 30 0.07 -3.77 -3.68
CA VAL A 30 -0.35 -2.55 -3.00
C VAL A 30 -0.91 -1.52 -3.98
N ASN A 31 -1.77 -0.62 -3.50
CA ASN A 31 -2.30 0.47 -4.33
C ASN A 31 -1.28 1.58 -4.55
N ALA A 32 -0.41 1.83 -3.58
CA ALA A 32 0.55 2.93 -3.65
C ALA A 32 1.86 2.61 -2.91
N THR A 33 2.86 3.47 -3.13
CA THR A 33 4.14 3.40 -2.46
C THR A 33 4.59 4.77 -1.99
N VAL A 34 5.11 4.85 -0.76
CA VAL A 34 5.86 6.02 -0.29
C VAL A 34 7.33 5.76 -0.52
N PHE A 35 8.01 6.72 -1.15
CA PHE A 35 9.45 6.73 -1.33
C PHE A 35 9.96 8.17 -1.22
N GLN A 36 10.97 8.39 -0.38
CA GLN A 36 11.54 9.72 -0.10
C GLN A 36 10.45 10.75 0.26
N SER A 37 9.57 10.36 1.17
CA SER A 37 8.44 11.15 1.69
C SER A 37 7.40 11.56 0.64
N SER A 38 7.48 10.99 -0.56
CA SER A 38 6.53 11.22 -1.65
C SER A 38 5.67 9.99 -1.86
N LEU A 39 4.34 10.18 -1.93
CA LEU A 39 3.37 9.11 -2.15
C LEU A 39 3.02 9.00 -3.64
N PHE A 40 3.17 7.80 -4.19
CA PHE A 40 2.89 7.48 -5.58
C PHE A 40 1.85 6.36 -5.68
N GLU A 41 0.74 6.64 -6.34
CA GLU A 41 -0.30 5.64 -6.65
C GLU A 41 0.11 4.80 -7.85
N HIS A 42 0.02 3.48 -7.73
CA HIS A 42 0.32 2.55 -8.82
C HIS A 42 -0.80 2.55 -9.83
N THR A 43 -0.44 2.62 -11.11
CA THR A 43 -1.39 2.65 -12.23
C THR A 43 -1.35 1.36 -13.04
N ALA A 44 -0.17 0.78 -13.19
CA ALA A 44 0.04 -0.47 -13.90
C ALA A 44 1.32 -1.15 -13.43
N ASN A 45 1.47 -2.43 -13.74
CA ASN A 45 2.74 -3.12 -13.57
C ASN A 45 2.94 -4.14 -14.67
N GLU A 46 4.19 -4.41 -15.02
CA GLU A 46 4.56 -5.33 -16.10
C GLU A 46 5.83 -6.12 -15.77
N CYS A 47 6.19 -7.01 -16.67
CA CYS A 47 7.41 -7.82 -16.60
C CYS A 47 8.02 -7.86 -18.00
N GLU A 48 9.19 -7.26 -18.15
CA GLU A 48 10.03 -7.29 -19.34
C GLU A 48 10.93 -8.54 -19.27
N ASP A 49 10.86 -9.37 -20.31
CA ASP A 49 11.71 -10.56 -20.52
C ASP A 49 11.76 -11.56 -19.34
N GLY A 50 10.71 -11.58 -18.50
CA GLY A 50 10.59 -12.51 -17.37
C GLY A 50 11.53 -12.23 -16.19
N THR A 51 12.33 -11.17 -16.25
CA THR A 51 13.38 -10.89 -15.27
C THR A 51 13.33 -9.47 -14.72
N ARG A 52 12.92 -8.50 -15.53
CA ARG A 52 12.82 -7.10 -15.11
C ARG A 52 11.37 -6.74 -14.91
N HIS A 53 11.04 -6.36 -13.68
CA HIS A 53 9.68 -5.97 -13.32
C HIS A 53 9.57 -4.45 -13.21
N LEU A 54 8.47 -3.91 -13.74
CA LEU A 54 8.22 -2.48 -13.74
C LEU A 54 6.88 -2.22 -13.05
N ILE A 55 6.86 -1.19 -12.20
CA ILE A 55 5.66 -0.63 -11.60
C ILE A 55 5.57 0.82 -12.09
N TYR A 56 4.46 1.15 -12.73
CA TYR A 56 4.10 2.49 -13.16
C TYR A 56 3.28 3.14 -12.06
N ALA A 57 3.63 4.37 -11.72
CA ALA A 57 2.95 5.11 -10.67
C ALA A 57 2.84 6.59 -11.03
N LYS A 58 1.82 7.27 -10.53
CA LYS A 58 1.65 8.73 -10.63
C LYS A 58 1.69 9.35 -9.23
N PRO A 59 1.97 10.66 -9.09
CA PRO A 59 1.79 11.32 -7.80
C PRO A 59 0.37 11.10 -7.26
N PHE A 60 0.27 10.77 -5.96
CA PHE A 60 -1.02 10.61 -5.32
C PHE A 60 -1.69 11.96 -5.09
N HIS A 61 -2.96 12.06 -5.47
CA HIS A 61 -3.80 13.23 -5.26
C HIS A 61 -4.97 12.85 -4.36
N ASP A 62 -5.15 13.60 -3.27
CA ASP A 62 -6.18 13.31 -2.25
C ASP A 62 -7.61 13.53 -2.75
N TYR A 63 -7.78 14.33 -3.80
CA TYR A 63 -9.08 14.55 -4.45
C TYR A 63 -9.48 13.42 -5.41
N ASP A 64 -8.59 12.47 -5.73
CA ASP A 64 -8.93 11.31 -6.58
C ASP A 64 -9.88 10.35 -5.84
N ASP A 65 -9.85 10.32 -4.49
CA ASP A 65 -10.82 9.64 -3.64
C ASP A 65 -11.52 10.66 -2.70
N PRO A 66 -12.78 11.05 -2.98
CA PRO A 66 -13.46 12.08 -2.22
C PRO A 66 -13.84 11.66 -0.79
N VAL A 67 -13.80 10.36 -0.48
CA VAL A 67 -14.16 9.84 0.85
C VAL A 67 -12.91 9.69 1.70
N TYR A 68 -11.88 9.04 1.18
CA TYR A 68 -10.74 8.60 1.97
C TYR A 68 -9.44 9.32 1.63
N GLY A 69 -9.30 9.96 0.47
CA GLY A 69 -8.00 10.43 -0.03
C GLY A 69 -7.29 11.38 0.92
N GLN A 70 -8.01 12.40 1.43
CA GLN A 70 -7.46 13.33 2.42
C GLN A 70 -7.10 12.64 3.75
N ALA A 71 -7.92 11.68 4.19
CA ALA A 71 -7.72 10.96 5.43
C ALA A 71 -6.54 9.96 5.35
N ILE A 72 -6.33 9.33 4.20
CA ILE A 72 -5.17 8.47 3.92
C ILE A 72 -3.89 9.30 4.03
N ARG A 73 -3.81 10.42 3.31
CA ARG A 73 -2.64 11.32 3.37
C ARG A 73 -2.36 11.78 4.80
N THR A 74 -3.40 12.21 5.51
CA THR A 74 -3.27 12.70 6.90
C THR A 74 -2.72 11.61 7.83
N ALA A 75 -3.28 10.40 7.76
CA ALA A 75 -2.89 9.31 8.65
C ALA A 75 -1.45 8.82 8.41
N LEU A 76 -0.96 8.83 7.16
CA LEU A 76 0.44 8.50 6.86
C LEU A 76 1.44 9.43 7.56
N HIS A 77 1.08 10.70 7.76
CA HIS A 77 1.94 11.68 8.43
C HIS A 77 1.78 11.69 9.96
N GLU A 78 0.65 11.20 10.49
CA GLU A 78 0.34 11.20 11.93
C GLU A 78 1.04 10.04 12.67
N TYR A 79 1.13 8.86 12.05
CA TYR A 79 1.66 7.65 12.68
C TYR A 79 3.01 7.24 12.07
N VAL A 80 4.11 7.78 12.59
CA VAL A 80 5.46 7.51 12.06
C VAL A 80 6.18 6.50 12.95
N THR A 81 6.02 5.20 12.64
CA THR A 81 6.84 4.13 13.23
C THR A 81 7.74 3.52 12.15
N VAL A 82 9.02 3.32 12.48
CA VAL A 82 10.00 2.67 11.59
C VAL A 82 10.29 1.26 12.10
N SER A 83 10.49 0.31 11.20
CA SER A 83 10.93 -1.04 11.56
C SER A 83 12.17 -1.45 10.77
N PRO A 84 13.09 -2.27 11.35
CA PRO A 84 14.19 -2.86 10.60
C PRO A 84 13.74 -3.88 9.56
N ASN A 85 12.52 -4.42 9.66
CA ASN A 85 11.94 -5.39 8.73
C ASN A 85 10.58 -4.89 8.23
N VAL A 86 10.11 -5.43 7.11
CA VAL A 86 8.76 -5.12 6.61
C VAL A 86 7.72 -5.62 7.61
N GLU A 87 6.89 -4.72 8.11
CA GLU A 87 5.79 -5.01 9.03
C GLU A 87 4.45 -4.49 8.51
N VAL A 88 3.35 -5.11 8.93
CA VAL A 88 2.00 -4.59 8.65
C VAL A 88 1.56 -3.58 9.70
N GLU A 89 0.91 -2.50 9.27
CA GLU A 89 0.24 -1.52 10.12
C GLU A 89 -1.23 -1.40 9.68
N TYR A 90 -2.18 -1.56 10.60
CA TYR A 90 -3.61 -1.47 10.30
C TYR A 90 -4.18 -0.15 10.82
N LEU A 91 -4.89 0.56 9.95
CA LEU A 91 -5.59 1.79 10.31
C LEU A 91 -7.08 1.66 9.99
N LEU A 92 -7.93 1.77 11.00
CA LEU A 92 -9.38 1.61 10.89
C LEU A 92 -10.10 2.96 10.77
N TRP A 93 -11.00 3.05 9.80
CA TRP A 93 -11.90 4.18 9.59
C TRP A 93 -12.97 4.26 10.69
N ASN A 94 -13.05 5.40 11.36
CA ASN A 94 -14.04 5.65 12.41
C ASN A 94 -15.23 6.52 11.96
N GLY A 95 -15.36 6.80 10.66
CA GLY A 95 -16.35 7.73 10.10
C GLY A 95 -15.77 9.12 9.74
N HIS A 96 -14.59 9.48 10.26
CA HIS A 96 -14.00 10.81 10.07
C HIS A 96 -12.49 10.77 9.79
N ARG A 97 -11.77 9.83 10.39
CA ARG A 97 -10.33 9.61 10.18
C ARG A 97 -9.97 8.14 10.35
N PHE A 98 -8.76 7.81 9.92
CA PHE A 98 -8.14 6.51 10.19
C PHE A 98 -7.40 6.54 11.53
N ASN A 99 -7.59 5.50 12.35
CA ASN A 99 -6.89 5.33 13.63
C ASN A 99 -6.21 3.95 13.69
N PRO A 100 -5.03 3.84 14.33
CA PRO A 100 -4.37 2.56 14.52
C PRO A 100 -5.28 1.56 15.20
N CYS A 101 -5.28 0.34 14.68
CA CYS A 101 -5.96 -0.78 15.30
C CYS A 101 -5.06 -2.01 15.31
N THR A 102 -5.42 -2.98 16.15
CA THR A 102 -4.78 -4.29 16.19
C THR A 102 -5.84 -5.32 15.86
N LEU A 103 -5.48 -6.25 14.98
CA LEU A 103 -6.32 -7.39 14.64
C LEU A 103 -5.80 -8.62 15.39
N ALA A 104 -6.68 -9.55 15.75
CA ALA A 104 -6.33 -10.78 16.47
C ALA A 104 -5.77 -11.88 15.55
N GLN A 105 -5.07 -11.48 14.49
CA GLN A 105 -4.42 -12.37 13.55
C GLN A 105 -2.90 -12.23 13.65
N PRO A 106 -2.13 -13.31 13.41
CA PRO A 106 -0.68 -13.22 13.32
C PRO A 106 -0.27 -12.16 12.29
N SER A 107 0.72 -11.35 12.63
CA SER A 107 1.34 -10.44 11.66
C SER A 107 2.07 -11.26 10.58
N PRO A 108 1.94 -10.89 9.29
CA PRO A 108 2.73 -11.51 8.23
C PRO A 108 4.24 -11.39 8.51
N ALA A 109 4.98 -12.46 8.29
CA ALA A 109 6.42 -12.57 8.51
C ALA A 109 7.21 -12.85 7.23
N SER A 110 6.54 -13.05 6.08
CA SER A 110 7.18 -13.30 4.79
C SER A 110 6.46 -12.58 3.65
N PRO A 111 7.14 -12.29 2.51
CA PRO A 111 6.49 -11.65 1.36
C PRO A 111 5.28 -12.42 0.83
N LEU A 112 5.27 -13.76 0.94
CA LEU A 112 4.13 -14.58 0.57
C LEU A 112 2.93 -14.35 1.51
N GLU A 113 3.15 -14.26 2.82
CA GLU A 113 2.09 -13.96 3.79
C GLU A 113 1.55 -12.54 3.61
N PHE A 114 2.41 -11.57 3.28
CA PHE A 114 1.96 -10.24 2.87
C PHE A 114 1.12 -10.29 1.59
N ALA A 115 1.54 -11.05 0.59
CA ALA A 115 0.78 -11.20 -0.65
C ALA A 115 -0.60 -11.85 -0.40
N GLN A 116 -0.68 -12.85 0.48
CA GLN A 116 -1.96 -13.44 0.89
C GLN A 116 -2.87 -12.39 1.53
N LEU A 117 -2.35 -11.61 2.50
CA LEU A 117 -3.08 -10.52 3.12
C LEU A 117 -3.58 -9.49 2.10
N LEU A 118 -2.75 -9.09 1.15
CA LEU A 118 -3.07 -8.04 0.16
C LEU A 118 -4.05 -8.51 -0.92
N LEU A 119 -4.16 -9.82 -1.16
CA LEU A 119 -5.14 -10.39 -2.07
C LEU A 119 -6.54 -10.47 -1.46
N ASP A 120 -6.63 -10.52 -0.13
CA ASP A 120 -7.89 -10.59 0.58
C ASP A 120 -8.54 -9.21 0.70
N HIS A 121 -9.70 -9.04 0.05
CA HIS A 121 -10.47 -7.80 0.13
C HIS A 121 -11.14 -7.61 1.51
N PHE A 122 -11.38 -8.71 2.23
CA PHE A 122 -11.94 -8.71 3.58
C PHE A 122 -11.03 -9.44 4.55
N ILE A 123 -10.80 -8.84 5.71
CA ILE A 123 -10.10 -9.44 6.83
C ILE A 123 -11.10 -9.75 7.93
N VAL A 124 -11.12 -10.98 8.44
CA VAL A 124 -12.00 -11.39 9.54
C VAL A 124 -11.19 -11.55 10.82
N SER A 125 -11.55 -10.79 11.86
CA SER A 125 -10.91 -10.84 13.18
C SER A 125 -11.95 -10.75 14.28
N GLU A 126 -11.90 -11.65 15.26
CA GLU A 126 -12.80 -11.68 16.44
C GLU A 126 -14.29 -11.44 16.09
N GLN A 127 -14.80 -12.18 15.10
CA GLN A 127 -16.19 -12.11 14.60
C GLN A 127 -16.57 -10.84 13.84
N HIS A 128 -15.63 -9.94 13.58
CA HIS A 128 -15.84 -8.74 12.78
C HIS A 128 -15.16 -8.88 11.41
N ALA A 129 -15.84 -8.44 10.36
CA ALA A 129 -15.25 -8.29 9.04
C ALA A 129 -14.80 -6.84 8.82
N PHE A 130 -13.62 -6.69 8.25
CA PHE A 130 -13.03 -5.41 7.87
C PHE A 130 -12.77 -5.43 6.37
N GLU A 131 -13.24 -4.42 5.66
CA GLU A 131 -12.96 -4.25 4.23
C GLU A 131 -11.68 -3.45 4.05
N THR A 132 -10.78 -3.93 3.19
CA THR A 132 -9.57 -3.22 2.78
C THR A 132 -9.95 -2.11 1.80
N VAL A 133 -9.74 -0.87 2.22
CA VAL A 133 -10.04 0.35 1.45
C VAL A 133 -8.87 0.75 0.57
N TYR A 134 -7.66 0.72 1.12
CA TYR A 134 -6.44 1.13 0.42
C TYR A 134 -5.22 0.49 1.08
N THR A 135 -4.15 0.31 0.31
CA THR A 135 -2.91 -0.31 0.79
C THR A 135 -1.70 0.47 0.28
N ILE A 136 -0.73 0.69 1.17
CA ILE A 136 0.45 1.48 0.86
C ILE A 136 1.69 0.73 1.34
N TYR A 137 2.65 0.52 0.45
CA TYR A 137 3.99 0.15 0.88
C TYR A 137 4.81 1.41 1.17
N ASP A 138 5.03 1.70 2.43
CA ASP A 138 5.92 2.77 2.87
C ASP A 138 7.36 2.26 2.95
N MET A 139 8.14 2.53 1.90
CA MET A 139 9.53 2.09 1.81
C MET A 139 10.43 2.80 2.80
N ASP A 140 10.11 4.04 3.15
CA ASP A 140 10.91 4.83 4.08
C ASP A 140 10.78 4.28 5.51
N ARG A 141 9.64 3.68 5.84
CA ARG A 141 9.35 3.09 7.16
C ARG A 141 9.48 1.57 7.22
N SER A 142 9.62 0.90 6.08
CA SER A 142 9.47 -0.56 5.93
C SER A 142 8.11 -1.05 6.47
N LYS A 143 7.02 -0.44 5.99
CA LYS A 143 5.65 -0.76 6.44
C LYS A 143 4.72 -1.04 5.28
N ILE A 144 3.88 -2.07 5.40
CA ILE A 144 2.67 -2.23 4.60
C ILE A 144 1.51 -1.68 5.43
N VAL A 145 1.04 -0.49 5.08
CA VAL A 145 -0.08 0.17 5.74
C VAL A 145 -1.37 -0.25 5.06
N VAL A 146 -2.29 -0.85 5.83
CA VAL A 146 -3.58 -1.33 5.37
C VAL A 146 -4.68 -0.46 5.98
N PHE A 147 -5.38 0.27 5.12
CA PHE A 147 -6.50 1.13 5.49
C PHE A 147 -7.78 0.30 5.44
N LEU A 148 -8.50 0.25 6.56
CA LEU A 148 -9.65 -0.60 6.76
C LEU A 148 -10.90 0.22 7.05
N LYS A 149 -12.07 -0.32 6.72
CA LYS A 149 -13.36 0.11 7.27
C LYS A 149 -14.10 -1.10 7.82
N ALA A 150 -15.00 -0.88 8.79
CA ALA A 150 -15.88 -1.95 9.25
C ALA A 150 -16.76 -2.43 8.08
N GLY A 151 -16.71 -3.74 7.81
CA GLY A 151 -17.53 -4.40 6.81
C GLY A 151 -18.84 -4.92 7.41
N SER A 152 -19.85 -5.06 6.56
CA SER A 152 -21.04 -5.86 6.84
C SER A 152 -20.83 -7.26 6.26
N LEU A 153 -20.90 -8.29 7.11
CA LEU A 153 -20.94 -9.70 6.68
C LEU A 153 -22.23 -10.02 5.91
#